data_AF-A0A1C6U692-F1
#
_entry.id   AF-A0A1C6U692-F1
#
_cell.length_a   1.000
_cell.length_b   1.000
_cell.length_c   1.000
_cell.angle_alpha   90.00
_cell.angle_beta   90.00
_cell.angle_gamma   90.00
#
_symmetry.space_group_name_H-M   'P 1'
#
loop_
_entity.id
_entity.type
_entity.pdbx_description
1 polymer ?
#
loop_
_entity_poly.entity_id
_entity_poly.type
_entity_poly.pdbx_seq_one_letter_code
_entity_poly.pdbx_strand_id
1 'polypeptide(L)'
;MVTELVTRAQAFGLIAEGVAAGLSAPWRLHLARGGPYLSLDVADRAEWNAWRAHLDCAELSVRVYDAGGEIRRVSVAAANRAGYRISVELVEEVSTDDLEQLLTADSLAGAAHRGGAVG
;
A
#
# COMPACT_ATOMS: atom_id res chain seq x y z
N MET A 1 13.39 -12.32 22.55
CA MET A 1 13.08 -11.93 21.17
C MET A 1 12.99 -10.43 21.14
N VAL A 2 14.01 -9.74 20.62
CA VAL A 2 14.02 -8.28 20.56
C VAL A 2 13.25 -7.88 19.31
N THR A 3 11.98 -7.53 19.47
CA THR A 3 11.25 -6.74 18.47
C THR A 3 11.78 -5.32 18.58
N GLU A 4 12.79 -4.98 17.77
CA GLU A 4 13.28 -3.60 17.72
C GLU A 4 12.15 -2.72 17.19
N LEU A 5 11.68 -1.80 18.04
CA LEU A 5 10.77 -0.74 17.64
C LEU A 5 11.42 0.09 16.54
N VAL A 6 10.63 0.51 15.56
CA VAL A 6 11.07 1.54 14.62
C VAL A 6 11.36 2.81 15.41
N THR A 7 12.63 3.23 15.41
CA THR A 7 13.00 4.52 16.00
C THR A 7 12.50 5.65 15.10
N ARG A 8 12.28 6.83 15.68
CA ARG A 8 11.96 8.04 14.90
C ARG A 8 13.02 8.32 13.83
N ALA A 9 14.30 8.15 14.17
CA ALA A 9 15.40 8.37 13.22
C ALA A 9 15.33 7.42 12.03
N GLN A 10 15.05 6.13 12.25
CA GLN A 10 14.86 5.16 11.16
C GLN A 10 13.64 5.51 10.30
N ALA A 11 12.52 5.87 10.92
CA ALA A 11 11.32 6.26 10.18
C ALA A 11 11.55 7.50 9.31
N PHE A 12 12.13 8.57 9.87
CA PHE A 12 12.42 9.79 9.11
C PHE A 12 13.53 9.58 8.07
N GLY A 13 14.50 8.70 8.33
CA GLY A 13 15.51 8.31 7.35
C GLY A 13 14.88 7.66 6.12
N LEU A 14 13.95 6.72 6.33
CA LEU A 14 13.15 6.10 5.26
C LEU A 14 12.39 7.15 4.42
N ILE A 15 11.75 8.12 5.08
CA ILE A 15 11.06 9.20 4.36
C ILE A 15 12.04 10.05 3.56
N ALA A 16 13.18 10.40 4.15
CA ALA A 16 14.20 11.20 3.48
C ALA A 16 14.78 10.48 2.24
N GLU A 17 15.00 9.17 2.33
CA GLU A 17 15.44 8.34 1.19
C GLU A 17 14.41 8.34 0.05
N GLY A 18 13.12 8.17 0.37
CA GLY A 18 12.05 8.23 -0.64
C GLY A 18 11.93 9.60 -1.28
N VAL A 19 11.96 10.68 -0.48
CA VAL A 19 11.92 12.06 -1.01
C VAL A 19 13.14 12.37 -1.87
N ALA A 20 14.33 11.92 -1.47
CA ALA A 20 15.54 12.05 -2.28
C ALA A 20 15.45 11.27 -3.61
N ALA A 21 14.66 10.18 -3.65
CA ALA A 21 14.34 9.43 -4.85
C ALA A 21 13.22 10.08 -5.71
N GLY A 22 12.71 11.25 -5.31
CA GLY A 22 11.72 12.02 -6.07
C GLY A 22 10.27 11.75 -5.68
N LEU A 23 10.02 11.04 -4.58
CA LEU A 23 8.66 10.84 -4.08
C LEU A 23 8.16 12.08 -3.32
N SER A 24 6.86 12.33 -3.40
CA SER A 24 6.20 13.27 -2.50
C SER A 24 6.29 12.78 -1.06
N ALA A 25 6.49 13.69 -0.12
CA ALA A 25 6.49 13.34 1.29
C ALA A 25 5.06 12.94 1.73
N PRO A 26 4.89 11.82 2.44
CA PRO A 26 3.58 11.40 2.93
C PRO A 26 3.05 12.46 3.89
N TRP A 27 1.75 12.74 3.82
CA TRP A 27 1.12 13.78 4.63
C TRP A 27 0.99 13.37 6.11
N ARG A 28 1.06 12.07 6.42
CA ARG A 28 1.10 11.59 7.80
C ARG A 28 1.99 10.36 7.99
N LEU A 29 2.64 10.33 9.15
CA LEU A 29 3.48 9.25 9.63
C LEU A 29 2.96 8.75 10.98
N HIS A 30 2.66 7.46 11.07
CA HIS A 30 2.21 6.80 12.30
C HIS A 30 3.24 5.78 12.78
N LEU A 31 3.75 5.97 14.01
CA LEU A 31 4.59 4.99 14.69
C LEU A 31 3.79 4.34 15.82
N ALA A 32 3.65 3.01 15.78
CA ALA A 32 2.97 2.29 16.84
C ALA A 32 3.78 2.34 18.15
N ARG A 33 3.18 2.87 19.20
CA ARG A 33 3.82 2.90 20.53
C ARG A 33 3.94 1.46 21.05
N GLY A 34 5.16 0.99 21.26
CA GLY A 34 5.41 -0.36 21.79
C GLY A 34 5.49 -1.47 20.72
N GLY A 35 5.38 -1.16 19.43
CA GLY A 35 5.40 -2.16 18.35
C GLY A 35 6.36 -1.81 17.20
N PRO A 36 6.85 -2.81 16.46
CA PRO A 36 7.70 -2.60 15.30
C PRO A 36 6.83 -2.32 14.06
N TYR A 37 6.03 -1.25 14.10
CA TYR A 37 5.08 -0.91 13.03
C TYR A 37 5.14 0.58 12.66
N LEU A 38 5.24 0.84 11.36
CA LEU A 38 5.24 2.15 10.73
C LEU A 38 4.11 2.19 9.68
N SER A 39 3.28 3.23 9.70
CA SER A 39 2.32 3.48 8.61
C SER A 39 2.52 4.86 7.99
N LEU A 40 2.45 4.90 6.66
CA LEU A 40 2.50 6.10 5.84
C LEU A 40 1.11 6.36 5.27
N ASP A 41 0.50 7.49 5.59
CA ASP A 41 -0.70 7.93 4.89
C ASP A 41 -0.28 8.84 3.73
N VAL A 42 -0.79 8.54 2.55
CA VAL A 42 -0.50 9.26 1.30
C VAL A 42 -1.76 9.93 0.75
N ALA A 43 -1.59 10.93 -0.11
CA ALA A 43 -2.67 11.82 -0.53
C ALA A 43 -3.51 11.25 -1.66
N ASP A 44 -2.88 10.53 -2.60
CA ASP A 44 -3.55 10.00 -3.78
C ASP A 44 -2.99 8.65 -4.26
N ARG A 45 -3.62 8.09 -5.29
CA ARG A 45 -3.26 6.79 -5.86
C ARG A 45 -1.89 6.77 -6.53
N ALA A 46 -1.45 7.88 -7.13
CA ALA A 46 -0.14 7.95 -7.77
C ALA A 46 0.96 7.93 -6.72
N GLU A 47 0.80 8.72 -5.66
CA GLU A 47 1.69 8.71 -4.49
C GLU A 47 1.69 7.34 -3.82
N TRP A 48 0.53 6.71 -3.64
CA TRP A 48 0.42 5.35 -3.08
C TRP A 48 1.17 4.31 -3.90
N ASN A 49 1.01 4.33 -5.24
CA ASN A 49 1.74 3.41 -6.13
C ASN A 49 3.25 3.64 -6.06
N ALA A 50 3.70 4.90 -6.00
CA ALA A 50 5.11 5.25 -5.92
C ALA A 50 5.75 4.79 -4.60
N TRP A 51 5.12 5.08 -3.46
CA TRP A 51 5.61 4.62 -2.15
C TRP A 51 5.57 3.11 -2.02
N ARG A 52 4.49 2.47 -2.48
CA ARG A 52 4.37 1.01 -2.48
C ARG A 52 5.52 0.37 -3.25
N ALA A 53 5.79 0.85 -4.47
CA ALA A 53 6.87 0.34 -5.31
C ALA A 53 8.25 0.61 -4.70
N HIS A 54 8.49 1.81 -4.16
CA HIS A 54 9.76 2.17 -3.54
C HIS A 54 10.08 1.30 -2.31
N LEU A 55 9.06 0.96 -1.52
CA LEU A 55 9.21 0.16 -0.30
C LEU A 55 9.05 -1.35 -0.52
N ASP A 56 8.82 -1.78 -1.75
CA ASP A 56 8.52 -3.18 -2.12
C ASP A 56 7.36 -3.76 -1.29
N CYS A 57 6.31 -2.96 -1.13
CA CYS A 57 5.11 -3.35 -0.39
C CYS A 57 4.13 -4.10 -1.28
N ALA A 58 3.76 -5.32 -0.92
CA ALA A 58 2.67 -6.02 -1.60
C ALA A 58 1.33 -5.43 -1.16
N GLU A 59 0.35 -5.37 -2.08
CA GLU A 59 -1.02 -5.02 -1.69
C GLU A 59 -1.58 -6.12 -0.80
N LEU A 60 -2.08 -5.72 0.36
CA LEU A 60 -2.43 -6.64 1.44
C LEU A 60 -3.93 -6.63 1.71
N SER A 61 -4.57 -5.47 1.69
CA SER A 61 -6.01 -5.38 1.92
C SER A 61 -6.64 -4.14 1.28
N VAL A 62 -7.89 -4.33 0.88
CA VAL A 62 -8.81 -3.25 0.49
C VAL A 62 -10.01 -3.32 1.41
N ARG A 63 -10.40 -2.19 2.00
CA ARG A 63 -11.61 -2.06 2.83
C ARG A 63 -12.51 -1.00 2.21
N VAL A 64 -13.81 -1.28 2.14
CA VAL A 64 -14.82 -0.32 1.66
C VAL A 64 -15.87 -0.12 2.75
N TYR A 65 -16.21 1.12 3.08
CA TYR A 65 -17.20 1.45 4.10
C TYR A 65 -17.93 2.75 3.79
N ASP A 66 -19.17 2.86 4.28
CA ASP A 66 -19.90 4.13 4.29
C ASP A 66 -19.40 5.02 5.44
N ALA A 67 -19.17 6.30 5.15
CA ALA A 67 -18.75 7.31 6.10
C ALA A 67 -19.59 8.59 5.96
N GLY A 68 -20.87 8.50 6.31
CA GLY A 68 -21.76 9.66 6.31
C GLY A 68 -22.41 9.91 4.95
N GLY A 69 -22.74 8.84 4.23
CA GLY A 69 -23.31 8.88 2.87
C GLY A 69 -22.27 8.94 1.75
N GLU A 70 -20.98 9.06 2.09
CA GLU A 70 -19.85 8.87 1.17
C GLU A 70 -19.33 7.44 1.30
N ILE A 71 -19.09 6.77 0.18
CA ILE A 71 -18.38 5.49 0.20
C ILE A 71 -16.87 5.76 0.20
N ARG A 72 -16.15 5.18 1.15
CA ARG A 72 -14.70 5.28 1.26
C ARG A 72 -14.03 3.96 0.99
N ARG A 73 -12.94 4.00 0.24
CA ARG A 73 -12.00 2.89 0.05
C ARG A 73 -10.73 3.17 0.83
N VAL A 74 -10.24 2.14 1.52
CA VAL A 74 -8.91 2.13 2.12
C VAL A 74 -8.07 1.04 1.48
N SER A 75 -7.00 1.42 0.81
CA SER A 75 -6.00 0.51 0.24
C SER A 75 -4.77 0.47 1.13
N VAL A 76 -4.38 -0.74 1.54
CA VAL A 76 -3.18 -0.97 2.37
C VAL A 76 -2.21 -1.88 1.63
N ALA A 77 -1.00 -1.39 1.42
CA ALA A 77 0.14 -2.21 1.04
C ALA A 77 1.11 -2.32 2.22
N ALA A 78 1.79 -3.46 2.36
CA ALA A 78 2.74 -3.64 3.47
C ALA A 78 3.93 -4.54 3.11
N ALA A 79 5.03 -4.32 3.83
CA ALA A 79 6.22 -5.16 3.79
C ALA A 79 6.80 -5.33 5.20
N ASN A 80 7.58 -6.39 5.40
CA ASN A 80 8.43 -6.52 6.59
C ASN A 80 9.88 -6.19 6.19
N ARG A 81 10.50 -5.23 6.88
CA ARG A 81 11.91 -4.87 6.70
C ARG A 81 12.60 -4.81 8.04
N ALA A 82 13.80 -5.39 8.13
CA ALA A 82 14.68 -5.31 9.30
C ALA A 82 13.97 -5.48 10.66
N GLY A 83 13.03 -6.43 10.76
CA GLY A 83 12.30 -6.74 11.99
C GLY A 83 11.08 -5.87 12.29
N TYR A 84 10.73 -4.93 11.42
CA TYR A 84 9.52 -4.11 11.53
C TYR A 84 8.64 -4.19 10.28
N ARG A 85 7.35 -3.90 10.47
CA ARG A 85 6.36 -3.84 9.41
C ARG A 85 6.14 -2.39 9.00
N ILE A 86 6.19 -2.15 7.70
CA ILE A 86 5.85 -0.86 7.10
C ILE A 86 4.56 -1.06 6.31
N SER A 87 3.64 -0.09 6.40
CA SER A 87 2.47 -0.01 5.54
C SER A 87 2.37 1.34 4.85
N VAL A 88 1.78 1.33 3.67
CA VAL A 88 1.36 2.51 2.91
C VAL A 88 -0.16 2.45 2.77
N GLU A 89 -0.84 3.47 3.28
CA GLU A 89 -2.28 3.55 3.37
C GLU A 89 -2.80 4.73 2.56
N LEU A 90 -3.79 4.46 1.71
CA LEU A 90 -4.55 5.47 0.98
C LEU A 90 -6.01 5.35 1.36
N VAL A 91 -6.61 6.47 1.74
CA VAL A 91 -8.05 6.61 1.95
C VAL A 91 -8.59 7.52 0.84
N GLU A 92 -9.52 7.01 0.06
CA GLU A 92 -10.14 7.73 -1.04
C GLU A 92 -11.67 7.62 -0.96
N GLU A 93 -12.37 8.68 -1.36
CA GLU A 93 -13.79 8.61 -1.67
C GLU A 93 -13.95 7.88 -3.01
N VAL A 94 -14.92 6.97 -3.09
CA VAL A 94 -15.21 6.23 -4.32
C VAL A 94 -16.70 6.34 -4.64
N SER A 95 -17.04 6.50 -5.92
CA SER A 95 -18.42 6.40 -6.35
C SER A 95 -18.87 4.93 -6.35
N THR A 96 -20.16 4.69 -6.17
CA THR A 96 -20.73 3.37 -6.49
C THR A 96 -20.61 3.03 -7.98
N ASP A 97 -20.42 4.03 -8.85
CA ASP A 97 -20.11 3.81 -10.26
C ASP A 97 -18.70 3.22 -10.45
N ASP A 98 -17.79 3.43 -9.48
CA ASP A 98 -16.44 2.86 -9.46
C ASP A 98 -16.44 1.39 -8.98
N LEU A 99 -17.57 0.86 -8.50
CA LEU A 99 -17.69 -0.56 -8.13
C LEU A 99 -17.43 -1.49 -9.32
N GLU A 100 -17.75 -1.07 -10.54
CA GLU A 100 -17.40 -1.84 -11.75
C GLU A 100 -15.88 -1.90 -12.00
N GLN A 101 -15.12 -0.86 -11.59
CA GLN A 101 -13.66 -0.86 -11.68
C GLN A 101 -13.02 -1.70 -10.56
N LEU A 102 -13.68 -1.79 -9.40
CA LEU A 102 -13.31 -2.71 -8.32
C LEU A 102 -13.48 -4.20 -8.70
N LEU A 103 -14.29 -4.50 -9.71
CA LEU A 103 -14.42 -5.83 -10.32
C LEU A 103 -13.29 -6.14 -11.32
N THR A 104 -12.09 -5.57 -11.15
CA THR A 104 -10.95 -5.91 -12.01
C THR A 104 -10.78 -7.43 -11.97
N ALA A 105 -11.22 -8.09 -13.05
CA ALA A 105 -11.01 -9.50 -13.22
C ALA A 105 -9.52 -9.73 -13.04
N ASP A 106 -9.16 -10.67 -12.17
CA ASP A 106 -7.86 -11.32 -12.23
C ASP A 106 -7.65 -11.65 -13.69
N SER A 107 -6.89 -10.80 -14.39
CA SER A 107 -6.53 -11.03 -15.77
C SER A 107 -5.56 -12.18 -15.64
N LEU A 108 -6.14 -13.38 -15.70
CA LEU A 108 -5.49 -14.66 -15.84
C LEU A 108 -4.52 -14.51 -17.01
N ALA A 109 -3.32 -14.05 -16.69
CA ALA A 109 -2.09 -14.34 -17.38
C ALA A 109 -1.94 -15.86 -17.33
N GLY A 110 -2.66 -16.51 -18.24
CA GLY A 110 -2.79 -17.97 -18.37
C GLY A 110 -3.33 -18.40 -19.73
N ALA A 111 -3.81 -17.48 -20.58
CA ALA A 111 -4.15 -17.76 -21.97
C ALA A 111 -2.93 -17.63 -22.89
N ALA A 112 -1.82 -18.31 -22.58
CA ALA A 112 -0.68 -18.45 -23.48
C ALA A 112 0.26 -19.62 -23.16
N HIS A 113 -0.23 -20.84 -22.86
CA HIS A 113 0.59 -22.02 -23.14
C HIS A 113 -0.23 -23.30 -23.40
N ARG A 114 -0.05 -23.83 -24.62
CA ARG A 114 -0.48 -25.13 -25.16
C ARG A 114 -1.87 -25.24 -25.78
N GLY A 115 -2.02 -24.57 -26.93
CA GLY A 115 -2.52 -25.28 -28.10
C GLY A 115 -1.39 -26.11 -28.71
N GLY A 116 -1.67 -27.37 -29.07
CA GLY A 116 -0.81 -28.18 -29.94
C GLY A 116 -0.52 -29.60 -29.45
N ALA A 117 -1.45 -30.53 -29.70
CA ALA A 117 -1.21 -31.76 -30.47
C ALA A 117 -2.42 -32.70 -30.33
N VAL A 118 -3.31 -32.66 -31.33
CA VAL A 118 -4.08 -33.84 -31.75
C VAL A 118 -3.72 -34.04 -33.21
N GLY A 119 -3.10 -35.18 -33.49
CA GLY A 119 -2.55 -35.60 -34.77
C GLY A 119 -1.65 -36.81 -34.54
#